data_AF-A0A3M1QZY5-F1
#
_entry.id   AF-A0A3M1QZY5-F1
#
_cell.length_a   1.000
_cell.length_b   1.000
_cell.length_c   1.000
_cell.angle_alpha   90.00
_cell.angle_beta   90.00
_cell.angle_gamma   90.00
#
_symmetry.space_group_name_H-M   'P 1'
#
loop_
_entity.id
_entity.type
_entity.pdbx_description
1 polymer ?
#
loop_
_entity_poly.entity_id
_entity_poly.type
_entity_poly.pdbx_seq_one_letter_code
_entity_poly.pdbx_strand_id
1 'polypeptide(L)'
;MKGATDTRRNAFTLVELLTVIAIISLLIGILIPSIAAARNQAKSGTTKAQISSIGKAAEAFHGDNDHYPLSRGSNPFEDGVVPLSGAQWLTMQLSGPDLTGYVRPVIQNDTNADGDIDSDDWLEWYALNPSTDRRYNRSGPYMEADPKSAMPPEIYGKKFPATVFPSNTLLLGSDTELPFSGDGGSSDWNNGHIPFYVDAFGNPIIYYAANQGADLPFTTGHPGSNFRIGRYDISDNASITGADGRDGFFTIDSPGLKLERQTTDAHLISKLGWDPDNNPNKWPQYASFARYFADKNIFETTRRNDEGKVWPYNADTFILLSPGKDGTYGTNDDIANYERSGL
;
A
#
# COMPACT_ATOMS: atom_id res chain seq x y z
N MET A 1 -63.12 -59.76 18.14
CA MET A 1 -62.75 -58.51 18.83
C MET A 1 -61.25 -58.29 18.61
N LYS A 2 -60.85 -57.31 17.79
CA LYS A 2 -59.45 -56.88 17.63
C LYS A 2 -59.35 -55.47 18.22
N GLY A 3 -58.66 -55.32 19.35
CA GLY A 3 -58.40 -54.03 19.96
C GLY A 3 -57.35 -53.27 19.16
N ALA A 4 -57.71 -52.11 18.63
CA ALA A 4 -56.75 -51.18 18.04
C ALA A 4 -55.94 -50.52 19.17
N THR A 5 -54.64 -50.75 19.19
CA THR A 5 -53.71 -50.09 20.12
C THR A 5 -53.52 -48.64 19.68
N ASP A 6 -54.07 -47.71 20.44
CA ASP A 6 -53.93 -46.26 20.25
C ASP A 6 -52.48 -45.84 20.60
N THR A 7 -51.64 -45.75 19.57
CA THR A 7 -50.28 -45.23 19.70
C THR A 7 -50.39 -43.73 19.94
N ARG A 8 -50.39 -43.29 21.20
CA ARG A 8 -50.30 -41.87 21.56
C ARG A 8 -49.08 -41.27 20.86
N ARG A 9 -49.32 -40.35 19.93
CA ARG A 9 -48.26 -39.54 19.32
C ARG A 9 -47.81 -38.53 20.37
N ASN A 10 -46.55 -38.60 20.76
CA ASN A 10 -45.94 -37.60 21.64
C ASN A 10 -45.93 -36.26 20.89
N ALA A 11 -46.65 -35.27 21.42
CA ALA A 11 -46.63 -33.91 20.90
C ALA A 11 -45.64 -33.08 21.73
N PHE A 12 -44.84 -32.25 21.04
CA PHE A 12 -43.93 -31.32 21.69
C PHE A 12 -44.68 -30.30 22.54
N THR A 13 -44.19 -30.06 23.75
CA THR A 13 -44.69 -29.02 24.64
C THR A 13 -44.11 -27.66 24.26
N LEU A 14 -44.85 -26.58 24.57
CA LEU A 14 -44.38 -25.20 24.35
C LEU A 14 -43.07 -24.93 25.12
N VAL A 15 -42.93 -25.51 26.32
CA VAL A 15 -41.72 -25.37 27.14
C VAL A 15 -40.51 -26.02 26.48
N GLU A 16 -40.65 -27.21 25.90
CA GLU A 16 -39.56 -27.87 25.16
C GLU A 16 -39.12 -27.06 23.95
N LEU A 17 -40.05 -26.44 23.22
CA LEU A 17 -39.69 -25.57 22.11
C LEU A 17 -39.00 -24.28 22.60
N LEU A 18 -39.50 -23.69 23.69
CA LEU A 18 -38.98 -22.45 24.27
C LEU A 18 -37.54 -22.61 24.78
N THR A 19 -37.22 -23.73 25.44
CA THR A 19 -35.86 -23.97 25.96
C THR A 19 -34.86 -24.20 24.83
N VAL A 20 -35.27 -24.88 23.75
CA VAL A 20 -34.40 -25.12 22.58
C VAL A 20 -34.04 -23.81 21.91
N ILE A 21 -35.01 -22.93 21.64
CA ILE A 21 -34.71 -21.63 21.02
C ILE A 21 -33.87 -20.73 21.95
N ALA A 22 -34.04 -20.83 23.27
CA ALA A 22 -33.23 -20.10 24.24
C ALA A 22 -31.76 -20.54 24.19
N ILE A 23 -31.51 -21.86 24.12
CA ILE A 23 -30.15 -22.42 24.02
C ILE A 23 -29.53 -22.05 22.67
N ILE A 24 -30.25 -22.18 21.56
CA ILE A 24 -29.75 -21.79 20.23
C ILE A 24 -29.37 -20.31 20.20
N SER A 25 -30.23 -19.44 20.74
CA SER A 25 -29.98 -17.99 20.79
C SER A 25 -28.73 -17.66 21.62
N LEU A 26 -28.54 -18.34 22.76
CA LEU A 26 -27.35 -18.20 23.59
C LEU A 26 -26.08 -18.64 22.85
N LEU A 27 -26.12 -19.80 22.18
CA LEU A 27 -24.98 -20.32 21.42
C LEU A 27 -24.61 -19.38 20.26
N ILE A 28 -25.59 -18.91 19.48
CA ILE A 28 -25.37 -17.95 18.40
C ILE A 28 -24.78 -16.65 18.93
N GLY A 29 -25.26 -16.16 20.08
CA GLY A 29 -24.75 -14.95 20.72
C GLY A 29 -23.25 -15.00 21.04
N ILE A 30 -22.71 -16.17 21.38
CA ILE A 30 -21.28 -16.37 21.65
C ILE A 30 -20.50 -16.69 20.36
N LEU A 31 -21.14 -17.36 19.41
CA LEU A 31 -20.50 -17.84 18.18
C LEU A 31 -20.19 -16.73 17.17
N ILE A 32 -21.09 -15.76 16.98
CA ILE A 32 -20.89 -14.67 16.02
C ILE A 32 -19.61 -13.84 16.29
N PRO A 33 -19.39 -13.30 17.52
CA PRO A 33 -18.20 -12.49 17.78
C PRO A 33 -16.91 -13.30 17.69
N SER A 34 -16.93 -14.57 18.10
CA SER A 34 -15.76 -15.45 18.04
C SER A 34 -15.35 -15.78 16.60
N ILE A 35 -16.31 -16.04 15.71
CA ILE A 35 -16.03 -16.25 14.27
C ILE A 35 -15.44 -14.99 13.64
N ALA A 36 -15.99 -13.81 13.95
CA ALA A 36 -15.47 -12.55 13.42
C ALA A 36 -14.01 -12.30 13.85
N ALA A 37 -13.68 -12.57 15.12
CA ALA A 37 -12.31 -12.49 15.62
C ALA A 37 -11.38 -13.48 14.91
N ALA A 38 -11.80 -14.74 14.74
CA ALA A 38 -11.03 -15.76 14.05
C ALA A 38 -10.75 -15.39 12.57
N ARG A 39 -11.74 -14.83 11.87
CA ARG A 39 -11.56 -14.35 10.48
C ARG A 39 -10.54 -13.21 10.40
N ASN A 40 -10.59 -12.25 11.33
CA ASN A 40 -9.63 -11.14 11.35
C ASN A 40 -8.21 -11.66 11.62
N GLN A 41 -8.06 -12.59 12.57
CA GLN A 41 -6.76 -13.20 12.84
C GLN A 41 -6.22 -13.97 11.63
N ALA A 42 -7.07 -14.70 10.91
CA ALA A 42 -6.68 -15.40 9.67
C ALA A 42 -6.25 -14.42 8.57
N LYS A 43 -6.97 -13.30 8.42
CA LYS A 43 -6.59 -12.23 7.49
C LYS A 43 -5.24 -11.60 7.87
N SER A 44 -5.03 -11.24 9.14
CA SER A 44 -3.73 -10.72 9.61
C SER A 44 -2.59 -11.72 9.38
N GLY A 45 -2.83 -13.01 9.60
CA GLY A 45 -1.85 -14.07 9.28
C GLY A 45 -1.52 -14.14 7.79
N THR A 46 -2.54 -14.01 6.93
CA THR A 46 -2.38 -13.97 5.47
C THR A 46 -1.59 -12.73 5.03
N THR A 47 -1.92 -11.55 5.56
CA THR A 47 -1.19 -10.31 5.30
C THR A 47 0.27 -10.41 5.72
N LYS A 48 0.57 -11.00 6.88
CA LYS A 48 1.95 -11.22 7.33
C LYS A 48 2.72 -12.13 6.37
N ALA A 49 2.10 -13.19 5.88
CA ALA A 49 2.69 -14.07 4.87
C ALA A 49 2.94 -13.32 3.55
N GLN A 50 2.00 -12.49 3.11
CA GLN A 50 2.12 -11.68 1.91
C GLN A 50 3.25 -10.64 2.01
N ILE A 51 3.35 -9.90 3.11
CA ILE A 51 4.47 -8.97 3.36
C ILE A 51 5.81 -9.72 3.34
N SER A 52 5.87 -10.92 3.90
CA SER A 52 7.08 -11.75 3.83
C SER A 52 7.42 -12.17 2.40
N SER A 53 6.42 -12.53 1.58
CA SER A 53 6.62 -12.86 0.17
C SER A 53 7.10 -11.65 -0.64
N ILE A 54 6.49 -10.48 -0.45
CA ILE A 54 6.94 -9.22 -1.07
C ILE A 54 8.38 -8.92 -0.66
N GLY A 55 8.71 -9.07 0.63
CA GLY A 55 10.07 -8.86 1.12
C GLY A 55 11.10 -9.77 0.44
N LYS A 56 10.78 -11.06 0.30
CA LYS A 56 11.65 -12.01 -0.44
C LYS A 56 11.82 -11.64 -1.91
N ALA A 57 10.76 -11.17 -2.55
CA ALA A 57 10.81 -10.70 -3.93
C ALA A 57 11.69 -9.45 -4.07
N ALA A 58 11.62 -8.52 -3.11
CA ALA A 58 12.49 -7.35 -3.06
C ALA A 58 13.97 -7.72 -2.83
N GLU A 59 14.26 -8.75 -2.02
CA GLU A 59 15.63 -9.28 -1.86
C GLU A 59 16.14 -9.95 -3.15
N ALA A 60 15.30 -10.72 -3.84
CA ALA A 60 15.66 -11.31 -5.13
C ALA A 60 15.93 -10.21 -6.18
N PHE A 61 15.08 -9.19 -6.22
CA PHE A 61 15.29 -8.01 -7.06
C PHE A 61 16.63 -7.32 -6.75
N HIS A 62 16.96 -7.15 -5.47
CA HIS A 62 18.24 -6.59 -5.07
C HIS A 62 19.42 -7.45 -5.53
N GLY A 63 19.31 -8.79 -5.45
CA GLY A 63 20.34 -9.71 -5.93
C GLY A 63 20.64 -9.59 -7.43
N ASP A 64 19.64 -9.21 -8.24
CA ASP A 64 19.76 -9.11 -9.69
C ASP A 64 20.06 -7.68 -10.20
N ASN A 65 19.83 -6.65 -9.37
CA ASN A 65 19.94 -5.24 -9.77
C ASN A 65 20.87 -4.40 -8.87
N ASP A 66 21.46 -4.98 -7.82
CA ASP A 66 22.35 -4.32 -6.83
C ASP A 66 21.71 -3.13 -6.08
N HIS A 67 20.39 -3.00 -6.16
CA HIS A 67 19.60 -2.03 -5.40
C HIS A 67 18.20 -2.58 -5.13
N TYR A 68 17.58 -2.15 -4.03
CA TYR A 68 16.16 -2.47 -3.77
C TYR A 68 15.25 -1.73 -4.76
N PRO A 69 14.01 -2.22 -4.97
CA PRO A 69 13.03 -1.49 -5.77
C PRO A 69 12.95 -0.03 -5.32
N LEU A 70 12.94 0.90 -6.27
CA LEU A 70 12.76 2.32 -5.95
C LEU A 70 11.36 2.56 -5.40
N SER A 71 11.19 3.52 -4.50
CA SER A 71 9.87 3.96 -4.00
C SER A 71 9.43 5.30 -4.61
N ARG A 72 10.19 5.82 -5.58
CA ARG A 72 9.97 7.13 -6.20
C ARG A 72 10.41 7.13 -7.65
N GLY A 73 9.65 7.86 -8.46
CA GLY A 73 9.96 8.12 -9.86
C GLY A 73 8.71 8.56 -10.62
N SER A 74 8.92 9.09 -11.82
CA SER A 74 7.84 9.43 -12.75
C SER A 74 7.30 8.17 -13.41
N ASN A 75 5.99 8.13 -13.66
CA ASN A 75 5.37 7.14 -14.51
C ASN A 75 6.13 7.06 -15.84
N PRO A 76 6.80 5.93 -16.15
CA PRO A 76 7.57 5.85 -17.39
C PRO A 76 6.66 5.78 -18.63
N PHE A 77 5.35 5.53 -18.46
CA PHE A 77 4.37 5.34 -19.53
C PHE A 77 3.65 6.63 -19.95
N GLU A 78 4.03 7.78 -19.40
CA GLU A 78 3.33 9.04 -19.65
C GLU A 78 4.30 10.19 -19.91
N ASP A 79 3.95 11.03 -20.88
CA ASP A 79 4.62 12.28 -21.14
C ASP A 79 4.35 13.28 -20.01
N GLY A 80 5.42 13.68 -19.31
CA GLY A 80 5.37 14.66 -18.23
C GLY A 80 5.88 14.12 -16.89
N VAL A 81 5.72 14.92 -15.82
CA VAL A 81 6.11 14.52 -14.46
C VAL A 81 4.88 14.03 -13.73
N VAL A 82 4.51 12.78 -13.98
CA VAL A 82 3.41 12.12 -13.26
C VAL A 82 4.00 11.23 -12.15
N PRO A 83 3.91 11.61 -10.87
CA PRO A 83 4.52 10.85 -9.79
C PRO A 83 3.66 9.62 -9.41
N LEU A 84 4.29 8.45 -9.34
CA LEU A 84 3.69 7.25 -8.75
C LEU A 84 4.01 7.13 -7.27
N SER A 85 3.11 6.50 -6.51
CA SER A 85 3.39 6.14 -5.13
C SER A 85 4.44 5.03 -5.04
N GLY A 86 5.11 4.91 -3.90
CA GLY A 86 6.05 3.83 -3.61
C GLY A 86 5.40 2.45 -3.72
N ALA A 87 4.13 2.34 -3.33
CA ALA A 87 3.33 1.11 -3.50
C ALA A 87 3.19 0.69 -4.99
N GLN A 88 2.97 1.65 -5.88
CA GLN A 88 2.85 1.41 -7.32
C GLN A 88 4.22 1.08 -7.93
N TRP A 89 5.26 1.82 -7.55
CA TRP A 89 6.63 1.55 -7.99
C TRP A 89 7.11 0.15 -7.60
N LEU A 90 6.80 -0.28 -6.39
CA LEU A 90 7.11 -1.64 -5.93
C LEU A 90 6.47 -2.69 -6.84
N THR A 91 5.19 -2.51 -7.15
CA THR A 91 4.44 -3.47 -7.98
C THR A 91 4.97 -3.51 -9.40
N MET A 92 5.25 -2.33 -9.98
CA MET A 92 5.85 -2.23 -11.32
C MET A 92 7.21 -2.94 -11.40
N GLN A 93 8.06 -2.81 -10.38
CA GLN A 93 9.40 -3.42 -10.38
C GLN A 93 9.40 -4.91 -10.04
N LEU A 94 8.43 -5.38 -9.24
CA LEU A 94 8.36 -6.78 -8.82
C LEU A 94 7.50 -7.65 -9.74
N SER A 95 6.37 -7.15 -10.22
CA SER A 95 5.41 -7.91 -11.04
C SER A 95 5.23 -7.37 -12.45
N GLY A 96 5.72 -6.16 -12.73
CA GLY A 96 5.34 -5.43 -13.94
C GLY A 96 4.00 -4.73 -13.78
N PRO A 97 3.71 -3.70 -14.58
CA PRO A 97 2.45 -2.97 -14.53
C PRO A 97 1.25 -3.84 -14.97
N ASP A 98 1.49 -4.84 -15.82
CA ASP A 98 0.51 -5.82 -16.30
C ASP A 98 0.46 -7.09 -15.45
N LEU A 99 1.25 -7.14 -14.36
CA LEU A 99 1.40 -8.27 -13.44
C LEU A 99 2.01 -9.55 -14.05
N THR A 100 2.47 -9.52 -15.31
CA THR A 100 2.99 -10.72 -15.99
C THR A 100 4.51 -10.77 -16.08
N GLY A 101 5.22 -9.75 -15.59
CA GLY A 101 6.67 -9.75 -15.48
C GLY A 101 7.29 -8.36 -15.53
N TYR A 102 8.46 -8.25 -14.91
CA TYR A 102 9.22 -7.02 -14.90
C TYR A 102 9.99 -6.82 -16.21
N VAL A 103 9.71 -5.70 -16.88
CA VAL A 103 10.55 -5.20 -17.98
C VAL A 103 11.49 -4.15 -17.41
N ARG A 104 12.80 -4.35 -17.59
CA ARG A 104 13.80 -3.34 -17.23
C ARG A 104 13.51 -2.07 -18.04
N PRO A 105 13.29 -0.90 -17.41
CA PRO A 105 13.05 0.32 -18.16
C PRO A 105 14.33 0.70 -18.92
N VAL A 106 14.32 0.55 -20.24
CA VAL A 106 15.39 1.07 -21.11
C VAL A 106 14.98 2.47 -21.56
N ILE A 107 15.79 3.49 -21.25
CA ILE A 107 15.48 4.93 -21.45
C ILE A 107 15.58 5.37 -22.94
N GLN A 108 15.73 4.45 -23.89
CA GLN A 108 15.90 4.80 -25.30
C GLN A 108 15.17 3.79 -26.18
N ASN A 109 13.90 4.01 -26.49
CA ASN A 109 13.33 3.49 -27.73
C ASN A 109 12.03 4.22 -28.11
N ASP A 110 12.20 5.20 -28.96
CA ASP A 110 11.19 5.63 -29.93
C ASP A 110 11.25 4.58 -31.06
N THR A 111 10.35 3.61 -30.98
CA THR A 111 10.28 2.37 -31.77
C THR A 111 9.82 2.66 -33.19
N ASN A 112 8.93 3.65 -33.35
CA ASN A 112 8.46 4.10 -34.66
C ASN A 112 9.34 5.23 -35.25
N ALA A 113 10.33 5.71 -34.49
CA ALA A 113 11.28 6.79 -34.81
C ALA A 113 10.62 8.17 -35.06
N ASP A 114 9.47 8.46 -34.43
CA ASP A 114 8.73 9.71 -34.59
C ASP A 114 9.19 10.86 -33.69
N GLY A 115 9.98 10.55 -32.66
CA GLY A 115 10.60 11.49 -31.73
C GLY A 115 9.79 11.73 -30.45
N ASP A 116 8.66 11.05 -30.28
CA ASP A 116 7.85 10.97 -29.06
C ASP A 116 7.84 9.53 -28.51
N ILE A 117 7.32 9.34 -27.29
CA ILE A 117 7.16 8.00 -26.73
C ILE A 117 5.66 7.72 -26.61
N ASP A 118 5.12 6.88 -27.48
CA ASP A 118 3.68 6.74 -27.69
C ASP A 118 3.17 5.28 -27.62
N SER A 119 1.86 5.08 -27.83
CA SER A 119 1.20 3.77 -27.76
C SER A 119 1.83 2.68 -28.64
N ASP A 120 2.46 3.04 -29.76
CA ASP A 120 3.09 2.09 -30.68
C ASP A 120 4.42 1.54 -30.11
N ASP A 121 5.12 2.34 -29.30
CA ASP A 121 6.36 1.92 -28.62
C ASP A 121 6.11 0.91 -27.51
N TRP A 122 5.01 1.09 -26.79
CA TRP A 122 4.65 0.25 -25.65
C TRP A 122 4.00 -1.07 -26.09
N LEU A 123 3.20 -1.06 -27.17
CA LEU A 123 2.67 -2.29 -27.76
C LEU A 123 3.80 -3.25 -28.12
N GLU A 124 4.95 -2.77 -28.60
CA GLU A 124 6.09 -3.65 -28.89
C GLU A 124 6.72 -4.27 -27.63
N TRP A 125 6.82 -3.53 -26.51
CA TRP A 125 7.33 -4.07 -25.23
C TRP A 125 6.49 -5.22 -24.67
N TYR A 126 5.16 -5.19 -24.87
CA TYR A 126 4.24 -6.16 -24.29
C TYR A 126 3.69 -7.19 -25.30
N ALA A 127 3.68 -6.87 -26.61
CA ALA A 127 3.20 -7.74 -27.69
C ALA A 127 4.30 -8.59 -28.36
N LEU A 128 5.58 -8.38 -28.06
CA LEU A 128 6.62 -9.21 -28.65
C LEU A 128 6.65 -10.63 -28.05
N ASN A 129 6.28 -11.55 -28.92
CA ASN A 129 6.75 -12.93 -28.96
C ASN A 129 8.25 -12.96 -28.53
N PRO A 130 8.63 -13.60 -27.40
CA PRO A 130 9.95 -13.47 -26.75
C PRO A 130 11.15 -14.03 -27.56
N SER A 131 11.01 -14.19 -28.87
CA SER A 131 11.96 -14.84 -29.77
C SER A 131 12.68 -13.91 -30.75
N THR A 132 12.31 -12.63 -30.90
CA THR A 132 12.86 -11.77 -31.98
C THR A 132 13.73 -10.58 -31.57
N ASP A 133 13.62 -10.03 -30.35
CA ASP A 133 14.57 -9.03 -29.85
C ASP A 133 15.01 -9.30 -28.40
N ARG A 134 16.32 -9.49 -28.21
CA ARG A 134 16.93 -9.82 -26.90
C ARG A 134 16.93 -8.64 -25.93
N ARG A 135 16.62 -7.41 -26.38
CA ARG A 135 16.61 -6.19 -25.56
C ARG A 135 15.38 -6.06 -24.65
N TYR A 136 14.27 -6.75 -24.97
CA TYR A 136 12.99 -6.68 -24.24
C TYR A 136 12.64 -7.98 -23.51
N ASN A 137 13.64 -8.77 -23.13
CA ASN A 137 13.41 -10.04 -22.47
C ASN A 137 12.78 -9.78 -21.10
N ARG A 138 11.46 -9.98 -20.98
CA ARG A 138 10.74 -9.94 -19.70
C ARG A 138 11.48 -10.83 -18.72
N SER A 139 11.99 -10.23 -17.66
CA SER A 139 12.41 -11.01 -16.51
C SER A 139 11.14 -11.37 -15.79
N GLY A 140 10.99 -12.65 -15.45
CA GLY A 140 9.79 -13.14 -14.77
C GLY A 140 9.44 -12.26 -13.57
N PRO A 141 8.17 -12.18 -13.16
CA PRO A 141 7.83 -11.40 -12.00
C PRO A 141 8.57 -11.99 -10.79
N TYR A 142 9.29 -11.16 -10.04
CA TYR A 142 9.89 -11.52 -8.75
C TYR A 142 8.80 -11.95 -7.74
N MET A 143 7.58 -11.47 -7.95
CA MET A 143 6.40 -11.87 -7.23
C MET A 143 5.21 -12.03 -8.19
N GLU A 144 4.62 -13.22 -8.21
CA GLU A 144 3.34 -13.43 -8.88
C GLU A 144 2.25 -12.62 -8.17
N ALA A 145 1.60 -11.75 -8.93
CA ALA A 145 0.48 -10.96 -8.46
C ALA A 145 -0.82 -11.54 -9.03
N ASP A 146 -1.66 -12.09 -8.15
CA ASP A 146 -3.06 -12.42 -8.46
C ASP A 146 -3.91 -11.14 -8.33
N PRO A 147 -5.02 -10.98 -9.08
CA PRO A 147 -5.95 -9.85 -8.92
C PRO A 147 -6.47 -9.63 -7.48
N LYS A 148 -6.39 -10.63 -6.58
CA LYS A 148 -6.72 -10.45 -5.16
C LYS A 148 -5.59 -9.86 -4.32
N SER A 149 -4.36 -9.97 -4.80
CA SER A 149 -3.15 -9.51 -4.11
C SER A 149 -2.62 -8.22 -4.69
N ALA A 150 -2.99 -7.86 -5.92
CA ALA A 150 -2.72 -6.55 -6.52
C ALA A 150 -3.99 -6.04 -7.22
N MET A 151 -4.35 -4.79 -6.96
CA MET A 151 -5.56 -4.18 -7.53
C MET A 151 -5.22 -2.89 -8.27
N PRO A 152 -5.90 -2.60 -9.40
CA PRO A 152 -5.77 -1.31 -10.04
C PRO A 152 -6.21 -0.21 -9.06
N PRO A 153 -5.60 0.97 -9.12
CA PRO A 153 -5.92 2.10 -8.27
C PRO A 153 -7.31 2.74 -8.46
N GLU A 154 -8.33 2.02 -8.94
CA GLU A 154 -9.73 2.46 -9.07
C GLU A 154 -10.27 3.17 -7.81
N ILE A 155 -9.64 2.88 -6.67
CA ILE A 155 -9.79 3.57 -5.38
C ILE A 155 -9.62 5.11 -5.47
N TYR A 156 -8.83 5.64 -6.42
CA TYR A 156 -8.64 7.08 -6.66
C TYR A 156 -9.83 7.77 -7.37
N GLY A 157 -10.82 7.00 -7.86
CA GLY A 157 -12.01 7.52 -8.56
C GLY A 157 -13.04 8.26 -7.70
N LYS A 158 -12.80 8.42 -6.39
CA LYS A 158 -13.60 9.32 -5.54
C LYS A 158 -12.95 10.70 -5.54
N LYS A 159 -13.52 11.61 -6.35
CA LYS A 159 -13.16 13.05 -6.48
C LYS A 159 -12.33 13.60 -5.30
N PHE A 160 -11.02 13.67 -5.46
CA PHE A 160 -10.17 14.51 -4.62
C PHE A 160 -10.28 15.96 -5.11
N PRO A 161 -10.30 16.96 -4.22
CA PRO A 161 -10.30 18.36 -4.63
C PRO A 161 -9.06 18.66 -5.48
N ALA A 162 -9.29 19.25 -6.65
CA ALA A 162 -8.36 19.46 -7.76
C ALA A 162 -7.18 20.43 -7.47
N THR A 163 -6.82 20.67 -6.21
CA THR A 163 -5.84 21.70 -5.82
C THR A 163 -4.40 21.20 -5.73
N VAL A 164 -4.13 19.93 -6.06
CA VAL A 164 -2.84 19.29 -5.76
C VAL A 164 -1.90 19.15 -6.95
N PHE A 165 -2.40 19.32 -8.18
CA PHE A 165 -1.54 19.29 -9.37
C PHE A 165 -1.97 20.38 -10.35
N PRO A 166 -1.05 21.25 -10.81
CA PRO A 166 -1.29 22.02 -12.03
C PRO A 166 -1.26 21.00 -13.19
N SER A 167 -2.11 20.99 -14.21
CA SER A 167 -2.91 22.04 -14.79
C SER A 167 -4.03 21.39 -15.62
N ASN A 168 -5.21 22.00 -15.67
CA ASN A 168 -6.04 22.08 -16.88
C ASN A 168 -6.10 20.82 -17.79
N THR A 169 -6.67 19.68 -17.37
CA THR A 169 -7.24 18.68 -18.32
C THR A 169 -8.30 17.80 -17.67
N LEU A 170 -9.15 17.23 -18.53
CA LEU A 170 -10.57 16.94 -18.36
C LEU A 170 -10.98 15.82 -17.41
N LEU A 171 -12.22 16.00 -16.93
CA LEU A 171 -13.11 15.02 -16.31
C LEU A 171 -13.40 13.82 -17.23
N LEU A 172 -13.55 12.62 -16.67
CA LEU A 172 -14.55 11.69 -17.19
C LEU A 172 -15.13 10.80 -16.09
N GLY A 173 -16.43 10.53 -16.22
CA GLY A 173 -17.19 9.64 -15.36
C GLY A 173 -17.75 8.46 -16.14
N SER A 174 -18.32 7.53 -15.37
CA SER A 174 -19.24 6.44 -15.73
C SER A 174 -18.83 5.62 -16.95
N ASP A 175 -18.12 4.52 -16.74
CA ASP A 175 -18.77 3.22 -16.60
C ASP A 175 -17.73 2.19 -16.14
N THR A 176 -18.12 1.42 -15.13
CA THR A 176 -17.32 0.32 -14.57
C THR A 176 -17.18 -0.80 -15.60
N GLU A 177 -15.96 -1.05 -16.09
CA GLU A 177 -15.54 -2.34 -16.64
C GLU A 177 -14.22 -2.80 -16.00
N LEU A 178 -14.06 -4.12 -15.97
CA LEU A 178 -13.10 -4.93 -15.19
C LEU A 178 -11.61 -4.77 -15.63
N PRO A 179 -10.63 -5.35 -14.90
CA PRO A 179 -9.26 -4.84 -14.73
C PRO A 179 -8.31 -5.08 -15.91
N PHE A 180 -8.80 -5.26 -17.15
CA PHE A 180 -7.98 -5.49 -18.35
C PHE A 180 -8.72 -5.14 -19.66
N SER A 181 -9.47 -4.04 -19.69
CA SER A 181 -10.09 -3.55 -20.94
C SER A 181 -10.02 -2.03 -21.04
N GLY A 182 -8.89 -1.51 -21.47
CA GLY A 182 -8.74 -0.15 -21.99
C GLY A 182 -7.98 -0.23 -23.31
N ASP A 183 -8.58 0.28 -24.37
CA ASP A 183 -7.92 0.45 -25.67
C ASP A 183 -6.79 1.46 -25.47
N GLY A 184 -5.54 0.99 -25.51
CA GLY A 184 -4.35 1.75 -25.15
C GLY A 184 -4.29 3.12 -25.80
N GLY A 185 -4.44 4.16 -24.98
CA GLY A 185 -4.10 5.55 -25.29
C GLY A 185 -3.45 6.19 -24.07
N SER A 186 -2.68 7.26 -24.29
CA SER A 186 -1.94 8.01 -23.26
C SER A 186 -2.82 8.61 -22.15
N SER A 187 -4.15 8.60 -22.29
CA SER A 187 -5.10 9.03 -21.26
C SER A 187 -5.52 7.95 -20.27
N ASP A 188 -5.27 6.67 -20.58
CA ASP A 188 -5.80 5.55 -19.81
C ASP A 188 -4.78 5.01 -18.80
N TRP A 189 -3.51 5.44 -18.90
CA TRP A 189 -2.44 5.11 -17.97
C TRP A 189 -2.20 6.21 -16.91
N ASN A 190 -3.14 7.15 -16.78
CA ASN A 190 -3.19 8.28 -15.84
C ASN A 190 -3.19 7.80 -14.39
N ASN A 191 -2.06 7.36 -13.84
CA ASN A 191 -1.87 6.91 -12.44
C ASN A 191 -2.84 5.83 -11.90
N GLY A 192 -3.91 5.51 -12.61
CA GLY A 192 -5.13 4.90 -12.10
C GLY A 192 -5.24 3.41 -12.38
N HIS A 193 -4.36 2.88 -13.23
CA HIS A 193 -4.35 1.48 -13.64
C HIS A 193 -3.11 0.71 -13.18
N ILE A 194 -2.00 1.37 -12.81
CA ILE A 194 -0.82 0.68 -12.27
C ILE A 194 -1.17 0.13 -10.89
N PRO A 195 -1.26 -1.20 -10.73
CA PRO A 195 -1.74 -1.79 -9.50
C PRO A 195 -0.77 -1.57 -8.34
N PHE A 196 -1.29 -1.67 -7.12
CA PHE A 196 -0.49 -1.85 -5.92
C PHE A 196 -0.90 -3.13 -5.20
N TYR A 197 0.04 -3.71 -4.45
CA TYR A 197 -0.29 -4.85 -3.60
C TYR A 197 -1.31 -4.46 -2.53
N VAL A 198 -2.30 -5.30 -2.30
CA VAL A 198 -3.32 -5.14 -1.26
C VAL A 198 -3.25 -6.28 -0.26
N ASP A 199 -3.52 -5.99 1.00
CA ASP A 199 -3.58 -6.98 2.05
C ASP A 199 -4.88 -7.81 2.03
N ALA A 200 -5.00 -8.78 2.94
CA ALA A 200 -6.19 -9.63 3.02
C ALA A 200 -7.48 -8.88 3.46
N PHE A 201 -7.36 -7.62 3.88
CA PHE A 201 -8.48 -6.72 4.17
C PHE A 201 -8.87 -5.88 2.95
N GLY A 202 -8.06 -5.87 1.89
CA GLY A 202 -8.26 -5.08 0.67
C GLY A 202 -7.62 -3.70 0.75
N ASN A 203 -6.73 -3.46 1.73
CA ASN A 203 -6.04 -2.19 1.89
C ASN A 203 -4.65 -2.23 1.22
N PRO A 204 -4.16 -1.13 0.62
CA PRO A 204 -2.85 -1.07 0.03
C PRO A 204 -1.76 -1.46 1.02
N ILE A 205 -0.70 -2.08 0.51
CA ILE A 205 0.55 -2.27 1.22
C ILE A 205 1.49 -1.18 0.70
N ILE A 206 1.85 -0.24 1.57
CA ILE A 206 2.78 0.84 1.20
C ILE A 206 4.23 0.40 1.34
N TYR A 207 5.06 1.00 0.50
CA TYR A 207 6.48 0.67 0.37
C TYR A 207 7.34 1.93 0.42
N TYR A 208 8.39 1.89 1.24
CA TYR A 208 9.42 2.92 1.27
C TYR A 208 10.79 2.26 1.06
N ALA A 209 11.54 2.71 0.07
CA ALA A 209 12.90 2.28 -0.18
C ALA A 209 13.86 3.12 0.65
N ALA A 210 14.86 2.50 1.27
CA ALA A 210 15.79 3.26 2.07
C ALA A 210 16.87 3.95 1.22
N ASN A 211 17.05 5.25 1.43
CA ASN A 211 18.16 5.98 0.85
C ASN A 211 19.43 5.74 1.67
N GLN A 212 20.25 4.76 1.25
CA GLN A 212 21.43 4.35 2.02
C GLN A 212 22.48 5.45 2.22
N GLY A 213 22.50 6.46 1.36
CA GLY A 213 23.41 7.60 1.45
C GLY A 213 22.89 8.78 2.30
N ALA A 214 21.68 8.70 2.85
CA ALA A 214 21.07 9.79 3.59
C ALA A 214 21.63 9.95 5.01
N ASP A 215 21.98 11.18 5.37
CA ASP A 215 22.37 11.55 6.74
C ASP A 215 21.16 11.82 7.65
N LEU A 216 20.03 12.23 7.07
CA LEU A 216 18.79 12.51 7.80
C LEU A 216 17.94 11.24 7.88
N PRO A 217 17.26 10.97 9.00
CA PRO A 217 16.42 9.78 9.14
C PRO A 217 15.13 9.89 8.31
N PHE A 218 14.47 11.05 8.34
CA PHE A 218 13.18 11.27 7.70
C PHE A 218 13.11 12.66 7.08
N THR A 219 12.45 12.77 5.93
CA THR A 219 12.22 14.06 5.26
C THR A 219 10.86 14.17 4.63
N THR A 220 10.52 15.41 4.27
CA THR A 220 9.51 15.74 3.27
C THR A 220 10.28 16.33 2.07
N GLY A 221 10.28 15.73 0.88
CA GLY A 221 11.11 16.27 -0.21
C GLY A 221 10.72 15.90 -1.64
N HIS A 222 10.69 16.90 -2.54
CA HIS A 222 10.55 16.83 -4.01
C HIS A 222 11.84 17.32 -4.68
N PRO A 223 12.15 16.97 -5.96
CA PRO A 223 13.35 17.46 -6.64
C PRO A 223 13.22 18.96 -6.92
N GLY A 224 14.18 19.77 -6.47
CA GLY A 224 14.25 21.19 -6.91
C GLY A 224 14.78 22.21 -5.89
N SER A 225 15.12 21.82 -4.66
CA SER A 225 15.83 22.71 -3.75
C SER A 225 16.73 21.87 -2.84
N ASN A 226 17.74 22.51 -2.24
CA ASN A 226 18.91 21.94 -1.56
C ASN A 226 18.64 21.05 -0.32
N PHE A 227 17.53 20.31 -0.26
CA PHE A 227 17.17 19.41 0.81
C PHE A 227 17.74 18.00 0.54
N ARG A 228 18.55 17.50 1.48
CA ARG A 228 19.03 16.12 1.48
C ARG A 228 17.82 15.21 1.72
N ILE A 229 17.51 14.30 0.79
CA ILE A 229 16.47 13.28 1.00
C ILE A 229 16.88 12.41 2.19
N GLY A 230 15.99 12.23 3.14
CA GLY A 230 16.19 11.40 4.32
C GLY A 230 16.23 9.92 3.98
N ARG A 231 16.48 9.09 4.97
CA ARG A 231 16.50 7.64 4.83
C ARG A 231 15.18 7.13 4.28
N TYR A 232 14.08 7.67 4.80
CA TYR A 232 12.75 7.49 4.26
C TYR A 232 12.07 8.84 4.07
N ASP A 233 11.32 8.97 2.98
CA ASP A 233 10.58 10.18 2.67
C ASP A 233 9.07 9.91 2.75
N ILE A 234 8.38 10.74 3.52
CA ILE A 234 6.93 10.62 3.70
C ILE A 234 6.16 10.75 2.38
N SER A 235 6.71 11.52 1.42
CA SER A 235 6.04 11.79 0.15
C SER A 235 5.98 10.61 -0.81
N ASP A 236 6.75 9.53 -0.55
CA ASP A 236 6.69 8.31 -1.36
C ASP A 236 5.27 7.74 -1.45
N ASN A 237 4.48 7.85 -0.38
CA ASN A 237 3.10 7.34 -0.37
C ASN A 237 2.09 8.40 0.08
N ALA A 238 2.40 9.69 -0.08
CA ALA A 238 1.52 10.79 0.34
C ALA A 238 0.15 10.78 -0.37
N SER A 239 0.04 10.23 -1.58
CA SER A 239 -1.24 10.03 -2.27
C SER A 239 -2.14 9.00 -1.56
N ILE A 240 -1.58 8.11 -0.74
CA ILE A 240 -2.29 7.09 0.04
C ILE A 240 -2.47 7.56 1.48
N THR A 241 -1.40 8.04 2.12
CA THR A 241 -1.41 8.41 3.55
C THR A 241 -1.99 9.79 3.81
N GLY A 242 -2.08 10.64 2.78
CA GLY A 242 -2.36 12.06 2.90
C GLY A 242 -1.11 12.83 3.29
N ALA A 243 -1.19 14.16 3.14
CA ALA A 243 -0.20 15.12 3.61
C ALA A 243 -0.95 16.22 4.37
N ASP A 244 -0.41 16.68 5.50
CA ASP A 244 -0.92 17.85 6.20
C ASP A 244 0.04 19.03 5.96
N GLY A 245 -0.48 20.11 5.38
CA GLY A 245 0.30 21.29 5.01
C GLY A 245 0.61 22.22 6.18
N ARG A 246 0.20 21.91 7.41
CA ARG A 246 0.29 22.87 8.51
C ARG A 246 1.66 23.05 9.15
N ASP A 247 2.63 22.15 9.00
CA ASP A 247 3.97 22.32 9.62
C ASP A 247 5.14 21.71 8.81
N GLY A 248 5.08 21.67 7.47
CA GLY A 248 6.15 21.02 6.70
C GLY A 248 6.14 21.19 5.19
N PHE A 249 6.18 22.44 4.72
CA PHE A 249 6.63 22.90 3.39
C PHE A 249 5.87 22.45 2.11
N PHE A 250 5.02 21.42 2.13
CA PHE A 250 4.02 21.17 1.08
C PHE A 250 2.64 21.61 1.54
N THR A 251 2.09 22.66 0.93
CA THR A 251 0.73 23.16 1.16
C THR A 251 -0.31 22.29 0.44
N ILE A 252 -0.33 21.01 0.73
CA ILE A 252 -1.36 20.12 0.26
C ILE A 252 -2.12 19.67 1.50
N ASP A 253 -3.15 20.43 1.90
CA ASP A 253 -4.13 19.97 2.88
C ASP A 253 -5.00 18.89 2.19
N SER A 254 -4.44 17.71 1.96
CA SER A 254 -5.17 16.62 1.31
C SER A 254 -5.39 15.43 2.22
N PRO A 255 -6.64 14.96 2.30
CA PRO A 255 -6.97 13.80 3.10
C PRO A 255 -6.22 12.57 2.60
N GLY A 256 -5.86 11.70 3.53
CA GLY A 256 -5.40 10.37 3.19
C GLY A 256 -6.55 9.52 2.67
N LEU A 257 -6.23 8.52 1.88
CA LEU A 257 -7.19 7.57 1.38
C LEU A 257 -7.60 6.60 2.50
N LYS A 258 -8.74 6.86 3.15
CA LYS A 258 -9.35 5.94 4.13
C LYS A 258 -10.34 5.04 3.42
N LEU A 259 -10.04 3.75 3.37
CA LEU A 259 -10.82 2.77 2.61
C LEU A 259 -12.12 2.36 3.30
N GLU A 260 -12.10 2.24 4.62
CA GLU A 260 -13.26 1.79 5.40
C GLU A 260 -14.19 2.92 5.84
N ARG A 261 -13.68 4.15 5.87
CA ARG A 261 -14.42 5.35 6.28
C ARG A 261 -14.47 6.27 5.08
N GLN A 262 -15.67 6.61 4.61
CA GLN A 262 -15.86 7.70 3.65
C GLN A 262 -15.58 9.07 4.30
N THR A 263 -14.48 9.19 5.05
CA THR A 263 -14.02 10.39 5.73
C THR A 263 -12.73 10.88 5.07
N THR A 264 -12.59 12.20 5.01
CA THR A 264 -11.43 12.89 4.45
C THR A 264 -10.45 13.26 5.57
N ASP A 265 -10.17 12.37 6.51
CA ASP A 265 -9.13 12.67 7.51
C ASP A 265 -7.80 12.07 7.07
N ALA A 266 -6.71 12.74 7.42
CA ALA A 266 -5.37 12.21 7.19
C ALA A 266 -5.10 10.98 8.07
N HIS A 267 -4.23 10.09 7.60
CA HIS A 267 -3.72 8.97 8.40
C HIS A 267 -2.76 9.48 9.49
N LEU A 268 -2.47 8.67 10.52
CA LEU A 268 -1.62 9.11 11.63
C LEU A 268 -0.17 9.37 11.20
N ILE A 269 0.27 8.75 10.11
CA ILE A 269 1.60 8.95 9.52
C ILE A 269 1.63 10.03 8.44
N SER A 270 0.60 10.86 8.29
CA SER A 270 0.53 11.92 7.26
C SER A 270 1.40 13.15 7.55
N LYS A 271 1.97 13.23 8.75
CA LYS A 271 2.87 14.30 9.19
C LYS A 271 4.25 13.74 9.47
N LEU A 272 5.30 14.45 9.08
CA LEU A 272 6.66 14.13 9.52
C LEU A 272 6.73 14.13 11.06
N GLY A 273 6.22 15.21 11.66
CA GLY A 273 5.99 15.39 13.10
C GLY A 273 7.19 15.03 13.97
N TRP A 274 8.10 15.98 14.15
CA TRP A 274 9.14 15.90 15.18
C TRP A 274 8.56 16.27 16.56
N ASP A 275 9.41 16.31 17.59
CA ASP A 275 8.99 16.88 18.87
C ASP A 275 8.47 18.33 18.73
N PRO A 276 7.63 18.83 19.64
CA PRO A 276 7.16 20.22 19.67
C PRO A 276 8.23 21.30 19.47
N ASP A 277 9.48 21.07 19.89
CA ASP A 277 10.61 21.99 19.71
C ASP A 277 11.34 21.83 18.36
N ASN A 278 10.84 20.93 17.49
CA ASN A 278 11.46 20.51 16.23
C ASN A 278 12.90 20.01 16.40
N ASN A 279 13.23 19.39 17.54
CA ASN A 279 14.55 18.83 17.80
C ASN A 279 14.63 17.39 17.25
N PRO A 280 15.46 17.11 16.22
CA PRO A 280 15.58 15.76 15.64
C PRO A 280 16.26 14.75 16.57
N ASN A 281 16.86 15.22 17.67
CA ASN A 281 17.44 14.38 18.70
C ASN A 281 16.47 14.09 19.85
N LYS A 282 15.24 14.62 19.84
CA LYS A 282 14.21 14.24 20.81
C LYS A 282 13.26 13.23 20.18
N TRP A 283 12.78 12.30 21.01
CA TRP A 283 11.80 11.33 20.55
C TRP A 283 10.49 12.05 20.16
N PRO A 284 9.89 11.73 18.98
CA PRO A 284 8.64 12.34 18.55
C PRO A 284 7.50 12.12 19.57
N GLN A 285 6.88 13.22 20.05
CA GLN A 285 5.86 13.16 21.11
C GLN A 285 4.45 12.88 20.58
N TYR A 286 4.18 13.21 19.31
CA TYR A 286 2.87 13.04 18.67
C TYR A 286 2.87 11.86 17.70
N ALA A 287 1.68 11.33 17.39
CA ALA A 287 1.52 10.37 16.31
C ALA A 287 1.98 11.02 14.99
N SER A 288 3.02 10.45 14.39
CA SER A 288 3.68 11.00 13.21
C SER A 288 4.44 9.91 12.46
N PHE A 289 4.83 10.21 11.22
CA PHE A 289 5.70 9.40 10.39
C PHE A 289 7.01 9.06 11.11
N ALA A 290 7.69 10.08 11.67
CA ALA A 290 8.93 9.87 12.40
C ALA A 290 8.70 8.99 13.64
N ARG A 291 7.61 9.19 14.40
CA ARG A 291 7.30 8.35 15.56
C ARG A 291 7.09 6.89 15.19
N TYR A 292 6.42 6.67 14.06
CA TYR A 292 5.97 5.36 13.66
C TYR A 292 7.07 4.51 13.02
N PHE A 293 7.98 5.15 12.27
CA PHE A 293 9.07 4.48 11.58
C PHE A 293 10.41 4.52 12.33
N ALA A 294 10.54 5.32 13.40
CA ALA A 294 11.75 5.35 14.22
C ALA A 294 11.92 4.10 15.09
N ASP A 295 13.14 3.60 15.16
CA ASP A 295 13.53 2.55 16.10
C ASP A 295 13.79 3.16 17.49
N LYS A 296 12.89 2.83 18.42
CA LYS A 296 12.95 3.33 19.80
C LYS A 296 14.14 2.75 20.56
N ASN A 297 14.58 1.54 20.24
CA ASN A 297 15.75 0.96 20.87
C ASN A 297 17.01 1.74 20.49
N ILE A 298 17.14 2.19 19.24
CA ILE A 298 18.27 3.05 18.83
C ILE A 298 18.25 4.35 19.61
N PHE A 299 17.08 4.98 19.74
CA PHE A 299 16.95 6.20 20.53
C PHE A 299 17.33 5.96 22.00
N GLU A 300 16.78 4.93 22.64
CA GLU A 300 17.01 4.64 24.06
C GLU A 300 18.47 4.27 24.36
N THR A 301 19.12 3.50 23.47
CA THR A 301 20.53 3.11 23.63
C THR A 301 21.51 4.26 23.41
N THR A 302 21.14 5.26 22.61
CA THR A 302 21.97 6.44 22.33
C THR A 302 21.61 7.65 23.21
N ARG A 303 20.59 7.50 24.08
CA ARG A 303 20.03 8.60 24.86
C ARG A 303 21.03 9.19 25.86
N ARG A 304 21.18 10.51 25.84
CA ARG A 304 21.91 11.35 26.78
C ARG A 304 21.09 12.61 27.06
N ASN A 305 20.79 12.89 28.33
CA ASN A 305 20.05 14.09 28.76
C ASN A 305 18.74 14.33 27.98
N ASP A 306 17.91 13.29 27.86
CA ASP A 306 16.63 13.30 27.13
C ASP A 306 16.71 13.47 25.61
N GLU A 307 17.92 13.47 25.04
CA GLU A 307 18.18 13.47 23.61
C GLU A 307 18.83 12.15 23.19
N GLY A 308 18.53 11.63 21.99
CA GLY A 308 19.08 10.40 21.45
C GLY A 308 19.03 10.41 19.92
N LYS A 309 19.73 9.48 19.28
CA LYS A 309 19.69 9.32 17.82
C LYS A 309 18.33 8.77 17.41
N VAL A 310 17.53 9.58 16.72
CA VAL A 310 16.33 9.09 16.04
C VAL A 310 16.75 8.51 14.69
N TRP A 311 16.56 7.21 14.51
CA TRP A 311 16.91 6.50 13.29
C TRP A 311 15.84 5.46 12.95
N PRO A 312 15.52 5.24 11.67
CA PRO A 312 14.41 4.35 11.33
C PRO A 312 14.74 2.87 11.45
N TYR A 313 13.69 2.06 11.58
CA TYR A 313 13.79 0.62 11.33
C TYR A 313 14.23 0.34 9.90
N ASN A 314 14.91 -0.79 9.70
CA ASN A 314 15.34 -1.26 8.39
C ASN A 314 16.09 -0.21 7.57
N ALA A 315 16.88 0.66 8.22
CA ALA A 315 17.51 1.79 7.55
C ALA A 315 18.31 1.36 6.31
N ASP A 316 18.92 0.18 6.24
CA ASP A 316 19.71 -0.23 5.06
C ASP A 316 18.91 -0.90 3.94
N THR A 317 17.61 -1.13 4.11
CA THR A 317 16.81 -1.92 3.17
C THR A 317 15.54 -1.18 2.75
N PHE A 318 14.40 -1.55 3.32
CA PHE A 318 13.09 -1.02 2.97
C PHE A 318 12.06 -1.28 4.07
N ILE A 319 10.94 -0.57 3.97
CA ILE A 319 9.77 -0.74 4.82
C ILE A 319 8.57 -1.16 3.98
N LEU A 320 7.88 -2.20 4.46
CA LEU A 320 6.55 -2.59 4.00
C LEU A 320 5.57 -2.38 5.14
N LEU A 321 4.42 -1.80 4.85
CA LEU A 321 3.39 -1.54 5.84
C LEU A 321 1.98 -1.77 5.27
N SER A 322 1.21 -2.61 5.94
CA SER A 322 -0.24 -2.75 5.77
C SER A 322 -0.96 -2.06 6.93
N PRO A 323 -2.09 -1.38 6.68
CA PRO A 323 -2.89 -0.72 7.71
C PRO A 323 -3.81 -1.69 8.48
N GLY A 324 -3.70 -2.99 8.22
CA GLY A 324 -4.43 -4.02 8.94
C GLY A 324 -5.95 -3.94 8.78
N LYS A 325 -6.66 -4.18 9.89
CA LYS A 325 -8.11 -4.37 9.92
C LYS A 325 -8.84 -3.04 9.89
N ASP A 326 -8.31 -1.99 10.52
CA ASP A 326 -8.99 -0.70 10.63
C ASP A 326 -8.77 0.23 9.41
N GLY A 327 -7.90 -0.19 8.49
CA GLY A 327 -7.59 0.52 7.25
C GLY A 327 -6.97 1.89 7.48
N THR A 328 -6.39 2.14 8.67
CA THR A 328 -5.77 3.40 9.06
C THR A 328 -4.29 3.21 9.36
N TYR A 329 -3.40 3.79 8.54
CA TYR A 329 -1.96 3.69 8.81
C TYR A 329 -1.57 4.47 10.07
N GLY A 330 -0.66 3.85 10.82
CA GLY A 330 -0.09 4.39 12.05
C GLY A 330 -0.75 3.86 13.33
N THR A 331 -1.60 2.83 13.23
CA THR A 331 -2.33 2.24 14.36
C THR A 331 -1.69 0.93 14.83
N ASN A 332 -2.26 0.32 15.87
CA ASN A 332 -1.67 -0.85 16.54
C ASN A 332 -1.88 -2.17 15.80
N ASP A 333 -2.87 -2.25 14.90
CA ASP A 333 -3.18 -3.47 14.13
C ASP A 333 -2.49 -3.53 12.77
N ASP A 334 -1.83 -2.45 12.37
CA ASP A 334 -0.91 -2.41 11.24
C ASP A 334 0.07 -3.60 11.26
N ILE A 335 0.51 -4.04 10.09
CA ILE A 335 1.45 -5.15 9.93
C ILE A 335 2.62 -4.66 9.09
N ALA A 336 3.85 -4.82 9.60
CA ALA A 336 5.05 -4.35 8.93
C ALA A 336 6.12 -5.44 8.82
N ASN A 337 7.16 -5.20 8.01
CA ASN A 337 8.35 -6.04 7.92
C ASN A 337 9.39 -5.78 9.03
N TYR A 338 8.99 -5.13 10.11
CA TYR A 338 9.80 -4.88 11.30
C TYR A 338 8.95 -5.06 12.56
N GLU A 339 9.59 -5.35 13.69
CA GLU A 339 8.93 -5.43 14.99
C GLU A 339 8.96 -4.06 15.67
N ARG A 340 7.79 -3.51 15.96
CA ARG A 340 7.67 -2.21 16.61
C ARG A 340 8.05 -2.29 18.09
N SER A 341 9.09 -1.56 18.47
CA SER A 341 9.43 -1.32 19.87
C SER A 341 8.62 -0.15 20.46
N GLY A 342 7.74 -0.47 21.41
CA GLY A 342 7.20 0.50 22.38
C GLY A 342 6.20 1.54 21.88
N LEU A 343 5.15 1.10 21.15
CA LEU A 343 3.94 1.91 20.88
C LEU A 343 3.01 2.02 22.09
#